data_AF-A0A9D4V482-F1
#
_entry.id   AF-A0A9D4V482-F1
#
_cell.length_a   1.000
_cell.length_b   1.000
_cell.length_c   1.000
_cell.angle_alpha   90.00
_cell.angle_beta   90.00
_cell.angle_gamma   90.00
#
_symmetry.space_group_name_H-M   'P 1'
#
loop_
_entity.id
_entity.type
_entity.pdbx_description
1 polymer ?
#
loop_
_entity_poly.entity_id
_entity_poly.type
_entity_poly.pdbx_seq_one_letter_code
_entity_poly.pdbx_strand_id
1 'polypeptide(L)'
;MVESVSRSVREGVLPGEFAPALMLHNRSSSPHSARALLLHLLASLSSSVAAGTAQPGCIVMVAADRGPEFYRSFQAFKEEQLLRFHFVDCFVDPLGWRKLLSNHQLLEDVNENSPYYPVCHDLRNLDALLSHILQSGMSGKSEALRFSVVIDSVSSLLAHNSADSVAKFLNNLRSNGKVSSLIWMLHSDLHDAKTIKSLEYISSMNIFMEQLGTAVIRKTDGSHTASNKLFSEGMLKVRQKRRNGRVRERIEKFEVDGLSISISNKTEGVEAGKVSIPQVQFRLQLSDKERQERAKVVLPFEHQGNGQESFIYNGRLDAMATPQGLDMAKNELQKLTLEEKKSGQVEYLRDSDDERPDSDEDPDDDLDI
;
A
#
# COMPACT_ATOMS: atom_id res chain seq x y z
N MET A 1 -4.06 -11.65 -9.34
CA MET A 1 -3.79 -10.80 -8.15
C MET A 1 -4.29 -9.38 -8.38
N VAL A 2 -4.28 -8.91 -9.63
CA VAL A 2 -5.21 -7.86 -10.07
C VAL A 2 -6.62 -8.15 -9.59
N GLU A 3 -7.08 -9.40 -9.61
CA GLU A 3 -8.37 -9.80 -9.03
C GLU A 3 -8.52 -9.48 -7.53
N SER A 4 -7.44 -9.55 -6.74
CA SER A 4 -7.46 -9.15 -5.31
C SER A 4 -7.61 -7.64 -5.16
N VAL A 5 -6.99 -6.87 -6.05
CA VAL A 5 -7.15 -5.41 -6.13
C VAL A 5 -8.57 -5.08 -6.55
N SER A 6 -9.07 -5.68 -7.64
CA SER A 6 -10.44 -5.51 -8.13
C SER A 6 -11.47 -5.88 -7.06
N ARG A 7 -11.23 -6.95 -6.30
CA ARG A 7 -12.08 -7.36 -5.17
C ARG A 7 -12.15 -6.28 -4.10
N SER A 8 -11.01 -5.73 -3.68
CA SER A 8 -11.01 -4.68 -2.65
C SER A 8 -11.60 -3.35 -3.14
N VAL A 9 -11.45 -3.00 -4.42
CA VAL A 9 -12.15 -1.85 -5.03
C VAL A 9 -13.66 -2.08 -5.09
N ARG A 10 -14.10 -3.31 -5.37
CA ARG A 10 -15.52 -3.71 -5.43
C ARG A 10 -16.18 -3.77 -4.05
N GLU A 11 -15.48 -4.31 -3.06
CA GLU A 11 -15.95 -4.41 -1.66
C GLU A 11 -15.94 -3.03 -0.97
N GLY A 12 -15.03 -2.16 -1.37
CA GLY A 12 -15.03 -0.75 -0.98
C GLY A 12 -14.63 -0.49 0.47
N VAL A 13 -15.29 0.48 1.11
CA VAL A 13 -15.02 0.92 2.48
C VAL A 13 -15.45 -0.14 3.47
N LEU A 14 -14.56 -0.43 4.41
CA LEU A 14 -14.84 -1.25 5.58
C LEU A 14 -15.11 -0.35 6.80
N PRO A 15 -15.88 -0.81 7.80
CA PRO A 15 -16.27 0.03 8.93
C PRO A 15 -15.06 0.56 9.70
N GLY A 16 -15.05 1.87 9.97
CA GLY A 16 -13.96 2.57 10.67
C GLY A 16 -12.73 2.88 9.81
N GLU A 17 -12.75 2.60 8.51
CA GLU A 17 -11.62 2.82 7.61
C GLU A 17 -11.92 3.84 6.51
N PHE A 18 -10.86 4.45 5.99
CA PHE A 18 -10.92 5.25 4.77
C PHE A 18 -11.10 4.36 3.54
N ALA A 19 -11.68 4.91 2.47
CA ALA A 19 -11.90 4.18 1.23
C ALA A 19 -10.60 3.56 0.68
N PRO A 20 -10.62 2.31 0.17
CA PRO A 20 -9.50 1.73 -0.53
C PRO A 20 -9.13 2.59 -1.74
N ALA A 21 -7.84 2.83 -1.87
CA ALA A 21 -7.24 3.75 -2.80
C ALA A 21 -6.20 3.02 -3.65
N LEU A 22 -6.45 2.93 -4.95
CA LEU A 22 -5.59 2.28 -5.93
C LEU A 22 -4.86 3.32 -6.78
N MET A 23 -3.54 3.30 -6.73
CA MET A 23 -2.66 4.11 -7.57
C MET A 23 -2.04 3.25 -8.67
N LEU A 24 -2.22 3.66 -9.93
CA LEU A 24 -1.57 3.07 -11.10
C LEU A 24 -0.37 3.93 -11.50
N HIS A 25 0.83 3.35 -11.47
CA HIS A 25 2.02 4.01 -11.97
C HIS A 25 2.10 3.83 -13.48
N ASN A 26 1.95 4.94 -14.19
CA ASN A 26 2.20 5.05 -15.60
C ASN A 26 3.63 5.54 -15.84
N ARG A 27 4.20 5.15 -16.98
CA ARG A 27 5.48 5.66 -17.48
C ARG A 27 5.28 6.05 -18.94
N SER A 28 5.93 7.12 -19.38
CA SER A 28 5.85 7.62 -20.76
C SER A 28 6.44 6.64 -21.77
N SER A 29 7.27 5.68 -21.33
CA SER A 29 7.74 4.57 -22.16
C SER A 29 6.64 3.57 -22.52
N SER A 30 5.57 3.47 -21.72
CA SER A 30 4.51 2.46 -21.84
C SER A 30 3.10 3.03 -21.56
N PRO A 31 2.68 4.13 -22.21
CA PRO A 31 1.45 4.84 -21.83
C PRO A 31 0.17 4.05 -22.16
N HIS A 32 0.24 3.16 -23.14
CA HIS A 32 -0.89 2.33 -23.56
C HIS A 32 -1.22 1.24 -22.54
N SER A 33 -0.21 0.66 -21.89
CA SER A 33 -0.36 -0.46 -20.96
C SER A 33 -1.10 -0.06 -19.68
N ALA A 34 -0.75 1.08 -19.09
CA ALA A 34 -1.41 1.59 -17.88
C ALA A 34 -2.87 1.95 -18.15
N ARG A 35 -3.15 2.55 -19.30
CA ARG A 35 -4.51 2.88 -19.71
C ARG A 35 -5.34 1.63 -20.04
N ALA A 36 -4.76 0.64 -20.72
CA ALA A 36 -5.42 -0.64 -20.96
C ALA A 36 -5.78 -1.34 -19.64
N LEU A 37 -4.87 -1.32 -18.65
CA LEU A 37 -5.16 -1.84 -17.31
C LEU A 37 -6.26 -1.06 -16.60
N LEU A 38 -6.24 0.27 -16.65
CA LEU A 38 -7.30 1.10 -16.08
C LEU A 38 -8.67 0.74 -16.68
N LEU A 39 -8.75 0.62 -18.00
CA LEU A 39 -9.97 0.24 -18.71
C LEU A 39 -10.43 -1.18 -18.36
N HIS A 40 -9.51 -2.12 -18.19
CA HIS A 40 -9.83 -3.48 -17.74
C HIS A 40 -10.39 -3.50 -16.31
N LEU A 41 -9.79 -2.74 -15.39
CA LEU A 41 -10.29 -2.58 -14.03
C LEU A 41 -11.68 -1.92 -14.02
N LEU A 42 -11.87 -0.89 -14.85
CA LEU A 42 -13.16 -0.21 -15.02
C LEU A 42 -14.23 -1.15 -15.57
N ALA A 43 -13.91 -1.99 -16.55
CA ALA A 43 -14.85 -2.96 -17.11
C ALA A 43 -15.26 -4.03 -16.09
N SER A 44 -14.30 -4.49 -15.27
CA SER A 44 -14.58 -5.42 -14.17
C SER A 44 -15.45 -4.78 -13.08
N LEU A 45 -15.15 -3.54 -12.70
CA LEU A 45 -15.91 -2.78 -11.71
C LEU A 45 -17.33 -2.48 -12.22
N SER A 46 -17.46 -1.96 -13.44
CA SER A 46 -18.75 -1.61 -14.04
C SER A 46 -19.66 -2.83 -14.20
N SER A 47 -19.09 -3.98 -14.58
CA SER A 47 -19.83 -5.25 -14.60
C SER A 47 -20.33 -5.65 -13.21
N SER A 48 -19.53 -5.44 -12.17
CA SER A 48 -19.91 -5.78 -10.79
C SER A 48 -20.98 -4.82 -10.24
N VAL A 49 -20.88 -3.53 -10.58
CA VAL A 49 -21.85 -2.48 -10.25
C VAL A 49 -23.19 -2.73 -10.95
N ALA A 50 -23.17 -3.04 -12.25
CA ALA A 50 -24.37 -3.38 -13.00
C ALA A 50 -25.07 -4.63 -12.45
N ALA A 51 -24.30 -5.61 -11.98
CA ALA A 51 -24.83 -6.81 -11.34
C ALA A 51 -25.30 -6.59 -9.87
N GLY A 52 -25.10 -5.41 -9.29
CA GLY A 52 -25.46 -5.12 -7.89
C GLY A 52 -24.62 -5.88 -6.85
N THR A 53 -23.47 -6.44 -7.25
CA THR A 53 -22.56 -7.21 -6.37
C THR A 53 -21.46 -6.34 -5.74
N ALA A 54 -21.34 -5.09 -6.18
CA ALA A 54 -20.36 -4.13 -5.71
C ALA A 54 -20.99 -3.21 -4.64
N GLN A 55 -20.17 -2.74 -3.68
CA GLN A 55 -20.58 -1.69 -2.75
C GLN A 55 -20.94 -0.35 -3.46
N PRO A 56 -20.18 0.13 -4.47
CA PRO A 56 -20.57 1.33 -5.19
C PRO A 56 -21.77 1.10 -6.11
N GLY A 57 -22.73 2.03 -6.11
CA GLY A 57 -23.89 2.03 -7.01
C GLY A 57 -23.66 2.67 -8.37
N CYS A 58 -22.62 3.49 -8.50
CA CYS A 58 -22.20 4.15 -9.72
C CYS A 58 -20.69 4.47 -9.69
N ILE A 59 -20.16 4.85 -10.84
CA ILE A 59 -18.75 5.21 -11.04
C ILE A 59 -18.68 6.65 -11.52
N VAL A 60 -17.96 7.50 -10.80
CA VAL A 60 -17.65 8.87 -11.20
C VAL A 60 -16.26 8.90 -11.84
N MET A 61 -16.20 9.22 -13.12
CA MET A 61 -14.97 9.28 -13.91
C MET A 61 -14.56 10.74 -14.14
N VAL A 62 -13.40 11.12 -13.60
CA VAL A 62 -12.76 12.41 -13.84
C VAL A 62 -11.82 12.24 -15.03
N ALA A 63 -12.13 12.98 -16.10
CA ALA A 63 -11.50 12.86 -17.41
C ALA A 63 -10.56 14.06 -17.63
N ALA A 64 -9.28 13.95 -17.26
CA ALA A 64 -8.27 15.00 -17.27
C ALA A 64 -7.09 14.73 -18.26
N ASP A 65 -6.94 13.52 -18.78
CA ASP A 65 -6.00 13.16 -19.86
C ASP A 65 -6.72 12.92 -21.19
N ARG A 66 -7.94 12.38 -21.17
CA ARG A 66 -8.76 12.22 -22.39
C ARG A 66 -10.18 12.70 -22.14
N GLY A 67 -10.85 13.16 -23.19
CA GLY A 67 -12.25 13.58 -23.10
C GLY A 67 -13.20 12.42 -22.76
N PRO A 68 -14.38 12.69 -22.15
CA PRO A 68 -15.35 11.66 -21.77
C PRO A 68 -15.80 10.73 -22.92
N GLU A 69 -15.86 11.24 -24.14
CA GLU A 69 -16.24 10.46 -25.34
C GLU A 69 -15.28 9.30 -25.64
N PHE A 70 -14.00 9.45 -25.28
CA PHE A 70 -13.03 8.36 -25.42
C PHE A 70 -13.42 7.15 -24.57
N TYR A 71 -13.90 7.38 -23.34
CA TYR A 71 -14.29 6.30 -22.44
C TYR A 71 -15.65 5.72 -22.82
N ARG A 72 -16.60 6.54 -23.28
CA ARG A 72 -17.92 6.08 -23.74
C ARG A 72 -17.86 5.19 -24.98
N SER A 73 -16.91 5.48 -25.88
CA SER A 73 -16.70 4.69 -27.11
C SER A 73 -15.91 3.39 -26.87
N PHE A 74 -15.52 3.08 -25.63
CA PHE A 74 -14.78 1.87 -25.33
C PHE A 74 -15.69 0.63 -25.45
N GLN A 75 -15.39 -0.22 -26.44
CA GLN A 75 -16.19 -1.38 -26.84
C GLN A 75 -16.48 -2.39 -25.73
N ALA A 76 -15.68 -2.44 -24.65
CA ALA A 76 -15.93 -3.37 -23.56
C ALA A 76 -17.12 -2.95 -22.66
N PHE A 77 -17.56 -1.68 -22.73
CA PHE A 77 -18.68 -1.21 -21.94
C PHE A 77 -20.00 -1.46 -22.66
N LYS A 78 -20.94 -2.12 -21.96
CA LYS A 78 -22.32 -2.27 -22.40
C LYS A 78 -23.13 -1.01 -22.09
N GLU A 79 -24.20 -0.75 -22.83
CA GLU A 79 -25.09 0.40 -22.58
C GLU A 79 -25.60 0.45 -21.14
N GLU A 80 -26.00 -0.70 -20.57
CA GLU A 80 -26.44 -0.83 -19.18
C GLU A 80 -25.37 -0.40 -18.17
N GLN A 81 -24.09 -0.65 -18.48
CA GLN A 81 -22.97 -0.23 -17.65
C GLN A 81 -22.75 1.27 -17.77
N LEU A 82 -22.87 1.83 -18.98
CA LEU A 82 -22.71 3.26 -19.24
C LEU A 82 -23.73 4.12 -18.48
N LEU A 83 -24.93 3.61 -18.21
CA LEU A 83 -25.94 4.28 -17.36
C LEU A 83 -25.48 4.48 -15.91
N ARG A 84 -24.46 3.74 -15.46
CA ARG A 84 -23.87 3.84 -14.12
C ARG A 84 -22.61 4.71 -14.10
N PHE A 85 -22.17 5.23 -15.24
CA PHE A 85 -21.04 6.15 -15.32
C PHE A 85 -21.51 7.61 -15.30
N HIS A 86 -20.92 8.39 -14.40
CA HIS A 86 -21.03 9.84 -14.38
C HIS A 86 -19.67 10.43 -14.72
N PHE A 87 -19.61 11.26 -15.76
CA PHE A 87 -18.35 11.86 -16.20
C PHE A 87 -18.23 13.28 -15.68
N VAL A 88 -17.02 13.68 -15.29
CA VAL A 88 -16.64 15.07 -15.02
C VAL A 88 -15.52 15.40 -16.00
N ASP A 89 -15.79 16.30 -16.94
CA ASP A 89 -14.84 16.67 -17.99
C ASP A 89 -13.85 17.70 -17.45
N CYS A 90 -12.58 17.32 -17.36
CA CYS A 90 -11.47 18.19 -16.99
C CYS A 90 -10.44 18.31 -18.13
N PHE A 91 -10.78 17.87 -19.34
CA PHE A 91 -9.88 17.77 -20.48
C PHE A 91 -10.14 18.88 -21.50
N VAL A 92 -11.41 19.16 -21.80
CA VAL A 92 -11.80 20.06 -22.90
C VAL A 92 -11.44 21.53 -22.62
N ASP A 93 -11.61 21.98 -21.38
CA ASP A 93 -11.30 23.36 -20.97
C ASP A 93 -10.83 23.47 -19.51
N PRO A 94 -9.71 22.83 -19.14
CA PRO A 94 -9.24 22.72 -17.75
C PRO A 94 -8.99 24.05 -17.03
N LEU A 95 -8.74 25.12 -17.79
CA LEU A 95 -8.40 26.44 -17.27
C LEU A 95 -9.44 27.52 -17.61
N GLY A 96 -10.57 27.13 -18.22
CA GLY A 96 -11.67 28.05 -18.47
C GLY A 96 -11.35 29.08 -19.55
N TRP A 97 -10.48 28.73 -20.50
CA TRP A 97 -10.11 29.61 -21.60
C TRP A 97 -11.32 29.97 -22.46
N ARG A 98 -12.28 29.06 -22.62
CA ARG A 98 -13.51 29.36 -23.36
C ARG A 98 -14.30 30.46 -22.67
N LYS A 99 -14.48 30.37 -21.34
CA LYS A 99 -15.13 31.42 -20.53
C LYS A 99 -14.43 32.76 -20.66
N LEU A 100 -13.10 32.77 -20.63
CA LEU A 100 -12.32 34.00 -20.80
C LEU A 100 -12.53 34.61 -22.20
N LEU A 101 -12.53 33.80 -23.25
CA LEU A 101 -12.72 34.26 -24.62
C LEU A 101 -14.16 34.75 -24.91
N SER A 102 -15.17 34.07 -24.34
CA SER A 102 -16.57 34.52 -24.39
C SER A 102 -16.75 35.85 -23.67
N ASN A 103 -16.14 36.03 -22.49
CA ASN A 103 -16.15 37.30 -21.77
C ASN A 103 -15.51 38.45 -22.56
N HIS A 104 -14.55 38.14 -23.43
CA HIS A 104 -13.92 39.10 -24.34
C HIS A 104 -14.64 39.25 -25.69
N GLN A 105 -15.82 38.65 -25.87
CA GLN A 105 -16.64 38.68 -27.10
C GLN A 105 -15.91 38.15 -28.35
N LEU A 106 -14.87 37.32 -28.16
CA LEU A 106 -14.09 36.74 -29.26
C LEU A 106 -14.69 35.42 -29.78
N LEU A 107 -15.67 34.86 -29.05
CA LEU A 107 -16.42 33.67 -29.40
C LEU A 107 -17.90 33.92 -29.09
N GLU A 108 -18.80 33.40 -29.93
CA GLU A 108 -20.24 33.35 -29.62
C GLU A 108 -20.47 32.49 -28.37
N ASP A 109 -21.54 32.78 -27.62
CA ASP A 109 -21.95 32.05 -26.40
C ASP A 109 -22.24 30.56 -26.72
N VAL A 110 -21.19 29.76 -26.82
CA VAL A 110 -21.31 28.31 -26.93
C VAL A 110 -21.80 27.81 -25.58
N ASN A 111 -22.97 27.16 -25.55
CA ASN A 111 -23.51 26.51 -24.35
C ASN A 111 -22.41 25.67 -23.68
N GLU A 112 -21.86 26.18 -22.58
CA GLU A 112 -20.52 25.80 -22.09
C GLU A 112 -20.51 24.43 -21.42
N ASN A 113 -21.68 23.97 -20.98
CA ASN A 113 -21.86 22.64 -20.43
C ASN A 113 -22.40 21.71 -21.50
N SER A 114 -21.68 20.62 -21.73
CA SER A 114 -22.26 19.46 -22.41
C SER A 114 -23.54 19.06 -21.68
N PRO A 115 -24.66 18.81 -22.40
CA PRO A 115 -25.90 18.36 -21.75
C PRO A 115 -25.73 16.99 -21.06
N TYR A 116 -24.61 16.31 -21.32
CA TYR A 116 -24.33 14.97 -20.83
C TYR A 116 -23.41 14.90 -19.61
N TYR A 117 -22.61 15.94 -19.32
CA TYR A 117 -21.66 15.94 -18.20
C TYR A 117 -21.20 17.36 -17.82
N PRO A 118 -20.95 17.61 -16.51
CA PRO A 118 -20.36 18.87 -16.06
C PRO A 118 -18.92 19.03 -16.54
N VAL A 119 -18.59 20.23 -17.00
CA VAL A 119 -17.23 20.63 -17.39
C VAL A 119 -16.56 21.38 -16.23
N CYS A 120 -15.37 20.96 -15.84
CA CYS A 120 -14.53 21.65 -14.88
C CYS A 120 -13.70 22.70 -15.61
N HIS A 121 -14.03 23.97 -15.38
CA HIS A 121 -13.38 25.11 -16.02
C HIS A 121 -12.22 25.70 -15.23
N ASP A 122 -11.90 25.16 -14.05
CA ASP A 122 -10.74 25.63 -13.28
C ASP A 122 -10.16 24.51 -12.44
N LEU A 123 -9.16 23.82 -13.00
CA LEU A 123 -8.40 22.78 -12.31
C LEU A 123 -7.55 23.30 -11.15
N ARG A 124 -7.33 24.62 -11.04
CA ARG A 124 -6.65 25.21 -9.88
C ARG A 124 -7.53 25.21 -8.63
N ASN A 125 -8.84 25.16 -8.81
CA ASN A 125 -9.79 25.10 -7.71
C ASN A 125 -10.21 23.65 -7.43
N LEU A 126 -9.38 22.94 -6.66
CA LEU A 126 -9.63 21.54 -6.29
C LEU A 126 -10.89 21.36 -5.43
N ASP A 127 -11.33 22.37 -4.68
CA ASP A 127 -12.54 22.30 -3.86
C ASP A 127 -13.81 22.35 -4.71
N ALA A 128 -13.80 23.15 -5.78
CA ALA A 128 -14.86 23.16 -6.79
C ALA A 128 -14.92 21.81 -7.53
N LEU A 129 -13.76 21.26 -7.93
CA LEU A 129 -13.68 19.93 -8.54
C LEU A 129 -14.23 18.84 -7.60
N LEU A 130 -13.86 18.87 -6.32
CA LEU A 130 -14.38 17.95 -5.31
C LEU A 130 -15.90 18.06 -5.23
N SER A 131 -16.45 19.27 -5.21
CA SER A 131 -17.89 19.50 -5.17
C SER A 131 -18.60 18.92 -6.40
N HIS A 132 -18.06 19.10 -7.60
CA HIS A 132 -18.61 18.53 -8.83
C HIS A 132 -18.57 16.99 -8.84
N ILE A 133 -17.49 16.39 -8.35
CA ILE A 133 -17.37 14.92 -8.21
C ILE A 133 -18.44 14.39 -7.26
N LEU A 134 -18.60 15.03 -6.09
CA LEU A 134 -19.61 14.61 -5.11
C LEU A 134 -21.03 14.78 -5.64
N GLN A 135 -21.32 15.90 -6.33
CA GLN A 135 -22.64 16.14 -6.94
C GLN A 135 -22.96 15.09 -8.00
N SER A 136 -21.99 14.80 -8.88
CA SER A 136 -22.13 13.80 -9.94
C SER A 136 -22.34 12.39 -9.38
N GLY A 137 -21.66 12.03 -8.29
CA GLY A 137 -21.88 10.77 -7.59
C GLY A 137 -23.27 10.66 -6.94
N MET A 138 -23.82 11.77 -6.45
CA MET A 138 -25.17 11.81 -5.84
C MET A 138 -26.30 11.83 -6.88
N SER A 139 -26.06 12.32 -8.10
CA SER A 139 -27.04 12.29 -9.18
C SER A 139 -27.33 10.87 -9.69
N GLY A 140 -26.51 9.88 -9.32
CA GLY A 140 -26.78 8.48 -9.56
C GLY A 140 -28.00 8.03 -8.77
N LYS A 141 -29.12 7.76 -9.47
CA LYS A 141 -30.37 7.20 -8.93
C LYS A 141 -30.19 5.73 -8.51
N SER A 142 -29.20 5.42 -7.68
CA SER A 142 -28.94 4.09 -7.16
C SER A 142 -29.31 4.05 -5.67
N GLU A 143 -29.97 2.97 -5.25
CA GLU A 143 -30.28 2.70 -3.83
C GLU A 143 -29.00 2.55 -2.98
N ALA A 144 -27.85 2.30 -3.62
CA ALA A 144 -26.56 2.28 -2.96
C ALA A 144 -26.09 3.69 -2.59
N LEU A 145 -25.87 3.91 -1.30
CA LEU A 145 -25.45 5.18 -0.68
C LEU A 145 -24.04 5.65 -1.08
N ARG A 146 -23.30 4.89 -1.89
CA ARG A 146 -21.88 5.12 -2.17
C ARG A 146 -21.53 4.97 -3.65
N PHE A 147 -20.45 5.62 -4.08
CA PHE A 147 -19.93 5.58 -5.44
C PHE A 147 -18.41 5.41 -5.48
N SER A 148 -17.88 4.89 -6.59
CA SER A 148 -16.43 4.80 -6.83
C SER A 148 -15.97 6.02 -7.62
N VAL A 149 -14.82 6.57 -7.28
CA VAL A 149 -14.20 7.69 -8.03
C VAL A 149 -13.00 7.17 -8.80
N VAL A 150 -12.90 7.54 -10.08
CA VAL A 150 -11.77 7.19 -10.93
C VAL A 150 -11.23 8.46 -11.57
N ILE A 151 -9.93 8.70 -11.41
CA ILE A 151 -9.22 9.84 -12.00
C ILE A 151 -8.24 9.30 -13.04
N ASP A 152 -8.46 9.64 -14.30
CA ASP A 152 -7.62 9.12 -15.38
C ASP A 152 -6.17 9.58 -15.31
N SER A 153 -5.88 10.79 -14.84
CA SER A 153 -4.53 11.31 -14.67
C SER A 153 -4.47 12.38 -13.59
N VAL A 154 -3.82 12.04 -12.47
CA VAL A 154 -3.48 13.00 -11.41
C VAL A 154 -2.32 13.91 -11.84
N SER A 155 -1.56 13.52 -12.87
CA SER A 155 -0.47 14.35 -13.39
C SER A 155 -0.98 15.66 -13.98
N SER A 156 -2.17 15.66 -14.60
CA SER A 156 -2.83 16.89 -15.05
C SER A 156 -3.20 17.82 -13.90
N LEU A 157 -3.57 17.27 -12.73
CA LEU A 157 -3.85 18.07 -11.53
C LEU A 157 -2.58 18.68 -10.94
N LEU A 158 -1.50 17.90 -10.87
CA LEU A 158 -0.18 18.34 -10.40
C LEU A 158 0.46 19.40 -11.30
N ALA A 159 0.08 19.47 -12.57
CA ALA A 159 0.55 20.52 -13.48
C ALA A 159 0.07 21.93 -13.08
N HIS A 160 -1.03 22.02 -12.33
CA HIS A 160 -1.67 23.29 -11.95
C HIS A 160 -1.76 23.53 -10.45
N ASN A 161 -1.39 22.55 -9.63
CA ASN A 161 -1.53 22.57 -8.18
C ASN A 161 -0.27 22.04 -7.49
N SER A 162 -0.05 22.48 -6.25
CA SER A 162 1.01 21.91 -5.41
C SER A 162 0.73 20.43 -5.07
N ALA A 163 1.80 19.65 -4.87
CA ALA A 163 1.69 18.26 -4.43
C ALA A 163 0.88 18.10 -3.14
N ASP A 164 1.02 19.05 -2.20
CA ASP A 164 0.29 19.05 -0.94
C ASP A 164 -1.21 19.29 -1.13
N SER A 165 -1.58 20.20 -2.04
CA SER A 165 -2.98 20.46 -2.39
C SER A 165 -3.63 19.22 -3.01
N VAL A 166 -2.93 18.54 -3.92
CA VAL A 166 -3.42 17.31 -4.55
C VAL A 166 -3.51 16.17 -3.55
N ALA A 167 -2.53 16.03 -2.66
CA ALA A 167 -2.55 15.06 -1.57
C ALA A 167 -3.76 15.28 -0.64
N LYS A 168 -4.02 16.53 -0.23
CA LYS A 168 -5.20 16.91 0.55
C LYS A 168 -6.50 16.58 -0.19
N PHE A 169 -6.58 16.91 -1.47
CA PHE A 169 -7.75 16.61 -2.31
C PHE A 169 -8.04 15.10 -2.36
N LEU A 170 -7.03 14.26 -2.63
CA LEU A 170 -7.20 12.80 -2.65
C LEU A 170 -7.59 12.25 -1.27
N ASN A 171 -7.00 12.79 -0.21
CA ASN A 171 -7.36 12.39 1.14
C ASN A 171 -8.80 12.77 1.50
N ASN A 172 -9.26 13.97 1.11
CA ASN A 172 -10.63 14.44 1.31
C ASN A 172 -11.66 13.58 0.55
N LEU A 173 -11.33 13.12 -0.66
CA LEU A 173 -12.15 12.15 -1.39
C LEU A 173 -12.22 10.82 -0.64
N ARG A 174 -11.07 10.34 -0.15
CA ARG A 174 -10.94 9.05 0.53
C ARG A 174 -11.63 9.02 1.91
N SER A 175 -11.65 10.16 2.61
CA SER A 175 -12.30 10.32 3.91
C SER A 175 -13.80 10.58 3.81
N ASN A 176 -14.33 10.81 2.61
CA ASN A 176 -15.75 11.06 2.43
C ASN A 176 -16.57 9.78 2.63
N GLY A 177 -17.60 9.86 3.48
CA GLY A 177 -18.50 8.74 3.77
C GLY A 177 -19.33 8.24 2.56
N LYS A 178 -19.36 8.98 1.45
CA LYS A 178 -20.06 8.57 0.22
C LYS A 178 -19.15 7.88 -0.79
N VAL A 179 -17.83 8.02 -0.66
CA VAL A 179 -16.89 7.37 -1.57
C VAL A 179 -16.66 5.93 -1.08
N SER A 180 -16.78 4.97 -2.00
CA SER A 180 -16.58 3.54 -1.75
C SER A 180 -15.15 3.11 -2.05
N SER A 181 -14.60 3.58 -3.17
CA SER A 181 -13.23 3.29 -3.59
C SER A 181 -12.73 4.40 -4.51
N LEU A 182 -11.41 4.56 -4.56
CA LEU A 182 -10.73 5.60 -5.32
C LEU A 182 -9.65 4.96 -6.18
N ILE A 183 -9.67 5.21 -7.50
CA ILE A 183 -8.66 4.73 -8.44
C ILE A 183 -8.06 5.95 -9.14
N TRP A 184 -6.74 6.01 -9.25
CA TRP A 184 -6.11 7.04 -10.05
C TRP A 184 -4.84 6.56 -10.75
N MET A 185 -4.50 7.24 -11.84
CA MET A 185 -3.23 7.03 -12.54
C MET A 185 -2.28 8.21 -12.33
N LEU A 186 -0.99 7.92 -12.22
CA LEU A 186 0.08 8.91 -12.12
C LEU A 186 1.20 8.58 -13.09
N HIS A 187 1.66 9.55 -13.88
CA HIS A 187 2.89 9.45 -14.65
C HIS A 187 4.11 9.56 -13.73
N SER A 188 4.61 8.42 -13.28
CA SER A 188 5.69 8.31 -12.29
C SER A 188 7.05 8.83 -12.75
N ASP A 189 7.20 9.16 -14.03
CA ASP A 189 8.41 9.72 -14.63
C ASP A 189 8.36 11.25 -14.79
N LEU A 190 7.20 11.88 -14.57
CA LEU A 190 7.04 13.34 -14.67
C LEU A 190 7.22 14.08 -13.34
N HIS A 191 7.14 13.37 -12.22
CA HIS A 191 7.12 13.98 -10.89
C HIS A 191 8.34 13.60 -10.07
N ASP A 192 8.67 14.44 -9.10
CA ASP A 192 9.76 14.19 -8.16
C ASP A 192 9.44 13.01 -7.23
N ALA A 193 10.49 12.35 -6.75
CA ALA A 193 10.36 11.18 -5.91
C ALA A 193 9.57 11.46 -4.62
N LYS A 194 9.66 12.68 -4.06
CA LYS A 194 8.93 13.07 -2.84
C LYS A 194 7.42 13.12 -3.11
N THR A 195 6.98 13.76 -4.19
CA THR A 195 5.57 13.77 -4.60
C THR A 195 5.05 12.37 -4.91
N ILE A 196 5.83 11.52 -5.58
CA ILE A 196 5.40 10.14 -5.84
C ILE A 196 5.22 9.39 -4.52
N LYS A 197 6.19 9.49 -3.60
CA LYS A 197 6.13 8.80 -2.30
C LYS A 197 4.98 9.29 -1.41
N SER A 198 4.65 10.59 -1.45
CA SER A 198 3.49 11.11 -0.69
C SER A 198 2.17 10.57 -1.23
N LEU A 199 2.02 10.46 -2.55
CA LEU A 199 0.84 9.86 -3.17
C LEU A 199 0.78 8.34 -2.94
N GLU A 200 1.92 7.65 -3.01
CA GLU A 200 2.05 6.24 -2.64
C GLU A 200 1.72 5.99 -1.16
N TYR A 201 1.93 6.96 -0.28
CA TYR A 201 1.58 6.87 1.13
C TYR A 201 0.05 6.88 1.32
N ILE A 202 -0.65 7.74 0.59
CA ILE A 202 -2.12 7.88 0.63
C ILE A 202 -2.82 6.65 0.07
N SER A 203 -2.25 6.01 -0.96
CA SER A 203 -2.83 4.80 -1.57
C SER A 203 -2.71 3.57 -0.66
N SER A 204 -3.73 2.72 -0.66
CA SER A 204 -3.69 1.40 -0.02
C SER A 204 -3.11 0.33 -0.95
N MET A 205 -3.26 0.52 -2.26
CA MET A 205 -2.73 -0.37 -3.29
C MET A 205 -2.01 0.41 -4.38
N ASN A 206 -0.90 -0.14 -4.86
CA ASN A 206 -0.09 0.45 -5.90
C ASN A 206 0.19 -0.62 -6.94
N ILE A 207 0.09 -0.24 -8.21
CA ILE A 207 0.43 -1.11 -9.33
C ILE A 207 1.53 -0.43 -10.14
N PHE A 208 2.65 -1.14 -10.28
CA PHE A 208 3.77 -0.74 -11.11
C PHE A 208 3.78 -1.60 -12.38
N MET A 209 3.93 -0.96 -13.52
CA MET A 209 4.05 -1.63 -14.81
C MET A 209 5.47 -1.47 -15.34
N GLU A 210 6.10 -2.60 -15.63
CA GLU A 210 7.41 -2.66 -16.28
C GLU A 210 7.23 -3.38 -17.61
N GLN A 211 7.37 -2.63 -18.71
CA GLN A 211 7.32 -3.21 -20.05
C GLN A 211 8.67 -3.85 -20.37
N LEU A 212 8.64 -5.13 -20.76
CA LEU A 212 9.86 -5.90 -21.06
C LEU A 212 10.17 -5.96 -22.56
N GLY A 213 9.15 -5.80 -23.41
CA GLY A 213 9.35 -5.77 -24.85
C GLY A 213 8.08 -5.40 -25.61
N THR A 214 8.27 -4.99 -26.86
CA THR A 214 7.19 -4.77 -27.83
C THR A 214 7.41 -5.75 -28.98
N ALA A 215 6.50 -6.71 -29.13
CA ALA A 215 6.54 -7.65 -30.23
C ALA A 215 5.60 -7.16 -31.33
N VAL A 216 6.15 -6.90 -32.51
CA VAL A 216 5.36 -6.67 -33.73
C VAL A 216 5.17 -8.02 -34.40
N ILE A 217 4.00 -8.62 -34.26
CA ILE A 217 3.68 -9.86 -34.99
C ILE A 217 3.05 -9.45 -36.32
N ARG A 218 3.79 -9.66 -37.42
CA ARG A 218 3.22 -9.65 -38.77
C ARG A 218 2.47 -10.95 -38.97
N LYS A 219 1.14 -10.94 -38.85
CA LYS A 219 0.34 -12.07 -39.33
C LYS A 219 0.27 -12.00 -40.85
N THR A 220 0.97 -12.92 -41.52
CA THR A 220 0.74 -13.24 -42.93
C THR A 220 -0.40 -14.25 -43.00
N ASP A 221 -1.63 -13.78 -42.81
CA ASP A 221 -2.78 -14.57 -43.27
C ASP A 221 -2.71 -14.57 -44.81
N GLY A 222 -3.04 -15.68 -45.48
CA GLY A 222 -2.93 -15.85 -46.94
C GLY A 222 -3.81 -14.92 -47.80
N SER A 223 -4.31 -13.83 -47.22
CA SER A 223 -4.97 -12.69 -47.85
C SER A 223 -4.05 -11.48 -47.71
N HIS A 224 -3.89 -10.69 -48.77
CA HIS A 224 -2.93 -9.59 -48.91
C HIS A 224 -3.06 -8.40 -47.92
N THR A 225 -3.66 -8.57 -46.75
CA THR A 225 -3.75 -7.56 -45.68
C THR A 225 -2.95 -8.00 -44.46
N ALA A 226 -1.65 -7.65 -44.44
CA ALA A 226 -0.83 -7.78 -43.24
C ALA A 226 -1.38 -6.86 -42.14
N SER A 227 -2.11 -7.42 -41.17
CA SER A 227 -2.45 -6.70 -39.94
C SER A 227 -1.26 -6.78 -38.99
N ASN A 228 -0.57 -5.65 -38.77
CA ASN A 228 0.44 -5.54 -37.74
C ASN A 228 -0.28 -5.40 -36.39
N LYS A 229 -0.31 -6.46 -35.59
CA LYS A 229 -0.72 -6.33 -34.18
C LYS A 229 0.51 -6.00 -33.34
N LEU A 230 0.43 -4.90 -32.61
CA LEU A 230 1.45 -4.45 -31.67
C LEU A 230 1.11 -5.04 -30.31
N PHE A 231 1.84 -6.07 -29.89
CA PHE A 231 1.72 -6.64 -28.56
C PHE A 231 2.78 -6.04 -27.65
N SER A 232 2.35 -5.63 -26.45
CA SER A 232 3.27 -5.25 -25.38
C SER A 232 3.18 -6.30 -24.28
N GLU A 233 4.29 -6.98 -23.99
CA GLU A 233 4.41 -7.88 -22.84
C GLU A 233 5.21 -7.18 -21.73
N GLY A 234 4.82 -7.43 -20.48
CA GLY A 234 5.52 -6.88 -19.33
C GLY A 234 5.21 -7.58 -18.02
N MET A 235 5.83 -7.07 -16.97
CA MET A 235 5.59 -7.47 -15.59
C MET A 235 4.78 -6.41 -14.86
N LEU A 236 3.75 -6.89 -14.17
CA LEU A 236 2.86 -6.13 -13.31
C LEU A 236 3.23 -6.40 -11.86
N LYS A 237 3.77 -5.40 -11.18
CA LYS A 237 4.10 -5.50 -9.76
C LYS A 237 3.01 -4.84 -8.94
N VAL A 238 2.27 -5.65 -8.18
CA VAL A 238 1.17 -5.21 -7.32
C VAL A 238 1.62 -5.18 -5.87
N ARG A 239 1.48 -4.02 -5.24
CA ARG A 239 1.78 -3.79 -3.83
C ARG A 239 0.48 -3.44 -3.09
N GLN A 240 0.17 -4.16 -2.03
CA GLN A 240 -1.04 -3.96 -1.21
C GLN A 240 -0.68 -3.84 0.26
N LYS A 241 -1.08 -2.72 0.88
CA LYS A 241 -0.96 -2.49 2.32
C LYS A 241 -2.12 -3.18 3.04
N ARG A 242 -1.81 -3.87 4.13
CA ARG A 242 -2.80 -4.47 5.03
C ARG A 242 -3.02 -3.58 6.25
N ARG A 243 -4.13 -3.82 6.93
CA ARG A 243 -4.52 -3.14 8.18
C ARG A 243 -3.49 -3.27 9.29
N ASN A 244 -2.80 -4.41 9.35
CA ASN A 244 -1.75 -4.67 10.33
C ASN A 244 -0.37 -4.09 9.93
N GLY A 245 -0.34 -3.12 9.01
CA GLY A 245 0.89 -2.52 8.48
C GLY A 245 1.70 -3.41 7.52
N ARG A 246 1.37 -4.71 7.40
CA ARG A 246 2.11 -5.61 6.49
C ARG A 246 1.85 -5.25 5.04
N VAL A 247 2.91 -5.11 4.26
CA VAL A 247 2.83 -4.88 2.82
C VAL A 247 3.02 -6.22 2.10
N ARG A 248 2.08 -6.58 1.23
CA ARG A 248 2.22 -7.72 0.32
C ARG A 248 2.60 -7.22 -1.06
N GLU A 249 3.62 -7.83 -1.64
CA GLU A 249 4.09 -7.54 -2.98
C GLU A 249 4.04 -8.81 -3.82
N ARG A 250 3.56 -8.71 -5.06
CA ARG A 250 3.51 -9.83 -6.00
C ARG A 250 3.69 -9.34 -7.43
N ILE A 251 4.15 -10.23 -8.30
CA ILE A 251 4.49 -9.92 -9.70
C ILE A 251 3.68 -10.86 -10.61
N GLU A 252 3.00 -10.32 -11.62
CA GLU A 252 2.23 -11.05 -12.64
C GLU A 252 2.73 -10.67 -14.03
N LYS A 253 2.63 -11.57 -15.01
CA LYS A 253 2.90 -11.23 -16.41
C LYS A 253 1.64 -10.71 -17.07
N PHE A 254 1.76 -9.69 -17.90
CA PHE A 254 0.66 -9.15 -18.68
C PHE A 254 1.04 -9.03 -20.15
N GLU A 255 0.03 -9.18 -21.00
CA GLU A 255 0.10 -8.97 -22.44
C GLU A 255 -0.99 -7.97 -22.83
N VAL A 256 -0.63 -6.95 -23.62
CA VAL A 256 -1.55 -5.91 -24.10
C VAL A 256 -1.72 -6.04 -25.60
N ASP A 257 -2.97 -6.18 -26.06
CA ASP A 257 -3.38 -6.06 -27.46
C ASP A 257 -4.24 -4.78 -27.59
N GLY A 258 -3.61 -3.69 -28.02
CA GLY A 258 -4.25 -2.36 -28.10
C GLY A 258 -4.71 -1.82 -26.74
N LEU A 259 -6.03 -1.77 -26.51
CA LEU A 259 -6.66 -1.35 -25.26
C LEU A 259 -7.16 -2.53 -24.40
N SER A 260 -6.91 -3.76 -24.85
CA SER A 260 -7.24 -4.98 -24.12
C SER A 260 -5.99 -5.54 -23.43
N ILE A 261 -6.16 -6.05 -22.22
CA ILE A 261 -5.08 -6.65 -21.43
C ILE A 261 -5.47 -8.06 -21.01
N SER A 262 -4.54 -8.99 -21.23
CA SER A 262 -4.60 -10.37 -20.77
C SER A 262 -3.56 -10.55 -19.68
N ILE A 263 -4.01 -10.87 -18.48
CA ILE A 263 -3.13 -11.11 -17.34
C ILE A 263 -2.98 -12.61 -17.19
N SER A 264 -1.77 -13.12 -17.41
CA SER A 264 -1.48 -14.54 -17.23
C SER A 264 -0.84 -14.76 -15.86
N ASN A 265 -1.44 -15.66 -15.07
CA ASN A 265 -0.79 -16.21 -13.89
C ASN A 265 0.23 -17.25 -14.33
N LYS A 266 1.21 -16.86 -15.14
CA LYS A 266 2.39 -17.70 -15.32
C LYS A 266 3.21 -17.57 -14.05
N THR A 267 2.91 -18.41 -13.07
CA THR A 267 3.97 -19.06 -12.28
C THR A 267 4.78 -19.89 -13.26
N GLU A 268 5.55 -19.23 -14.13
CA GLU A 268 6.69 -19.90 -14.72
C GLU A 268 7.55 -20.28 -13.53
N GLY A 269 7.61 -21.57 -13.26
CA GLY A 269 8.82 -22.20 -12.77
C GLY A 269 9.93 -21.87 -13.77
N VAL A 270 10.40 -20.63 -13.73
CA VAL A 270 11.80 -20.37 -13.97
C VAL A 270 12.46 -21.12 -12.85
N GLU A 271 13.27 -22.10 -13.22
CA GLU A 271 14.41 -22.55 -12.44
C GLU A 271 15.26 -21.32 -12.12
N ALA A 272 14.76 -20.47 -11.23
CA ALA A 272 15.53 -19.54 -10.47
C ALA A 272 16.46 -20.46 -9.70
N GLY A 273 17.72 -20.51 -10.15
CA GLY A 273 18.77 -21.24 -9.48
C GLY A 273 18.57 -21.06 -7.99
N LYS A 274 18.42 -22.20 -7.31
CA LYS A 274 18.12 -22.33 -5.89
C LYS A 274 18.94 -21.32 -5.08
N VAL A 275 18.43 -20.10 -4.91
CA VAL A 275 18.55 -19.42 -3.63
C VAL A 275 17.47 -20.08 -2.80
N SER A 276 17.80 -21.32 -2.42
CA SER A 276 17.29 -21.96 -1.23
C SER A 276 17.46 -20.93 -0.14
N ILE A 277 16.42 -20.15 0.15
CA ILE A 277 16.16 -19.77 1.53
C ILE A 277 16.22 -21.13 2.22
N PRO A 278 17.27 -21.44 3.00
CA PRO A 278 17.37 -22.75 3.60
C PRO A 278 16.05 -22.92 4.32
N GLN A 279 15.27 -23.90 3.88
CA GLN A 279 14.11 -24.33 4.61
C GLN A 279 14.71 -25.01 5.83
N VAL A 280 15.18 -24.18 6.76
CA VAL A 280 15.60 -24.61 8.08
C VAL A 280 14.30 -25.05 8.69
N GLN A 281 13.98 -26.32 8.48
CA GLN A 281 13.06 -27.04 9.33
C GLN A 281 13.77 -27.04 10.68
N PHE A 282 13.57 -25.96 11.44
CA PHE A 282 13.88 -25.96 12.86
C PHE A 282 12.95 -27.02 13.45
N ARG A 283 13.43 -28.26 13.49
CA ARG A 283 12.80 -29.30 14.28
C ARG A 283 13.11 -28.91 15.72
N LEU A 284 12.25 -28.09 16.32
CA LEU A 284 12.34 -27.71 17.74
C LEU A 284 12.21 -28.93 18.66
N GLN A 285 11.82 -30.08 18.13
CA GLN A 285 11.79 -31.34 18.84
C GLN A 285 13.13 -32.05 18.69
N LEU A 286 13.86 -32.16 19.80
CA LEU A 286 15.05 -33.00 19.89
C LEU A 286 14.66 -34.44 19.55
N SER A 287 15.43 -35.08 18.69
CA SER A 287 15.34 -36.52 18.50
C SER A 287 15.69 -37.25 19.80
N ASP A 288 15.22 -38.48 20.00
CA ASP A 288 15.49 -39.25 21.22
C ASP A 288 16.99 -39.41 21.48
N LYS A 289 17.80 -39.45 20.41
CA LYS A 289 19.26 -39.48 20.49
C LYS A 289 19.83 -38.16 21.01
N GLU A 290 19.40 -37.02 20.47
CA GLU A 290 19.83 -35.70 20.93
C GLU A 290 19.36 -35.41 22.36
N ARG A 291 18.20 -35.96 22.77
CA ARG A 291 17.69 -35.85 24.14
C ARG A 291 18.57 -36.60 25.14
N GLN A 292 19.03 -37.80 24.76
CA GLN A 292 19.98 -38.58 25.56
C GLN A 292 21.38 -37.94 25.61
N GLU A 293 21.82 -37.34 24.51
CA GLU A 293 23.10 -36.63 24.45
C GLU A 293 23.06 -35.35 25.28
N ARG A 294 22.00 -34.53 25.16
CA ARG A 294 21.80 -33.33 25.99
C ARG A 294 21.80 -33.65 27.49
N ALA A 295 21.21 -34.77 27.90
CA ALA A 295 21.21 -35.20 29.31
C ALA A 295 22.61 -35.60 29.84
N LYS A 296 23.58 -35.84 28.95
CA LYS A 296 24.98 -36.14 29.30
C LYS A 296 25.90 -34.93 29.16
N VAL A 297 25.44 -33.84 28.57
CA VAL A 297 26.22 -32.61 28.43
C VAL A 297 26.26 -31.94 29.80
N VAL A 298 27.43 -32.01 30.44
CA VAL A 298 27.75 -31.23 31.63
C VAL A 298 28.02 -29.80 31.18
N LEU A 299 27.17 -28.86 31.58
CA LEU A 299 27.35 -27.46 31.21
C LEU A 299 28.51 -26.85 31.99
N PRO A 300 29.33 -25.95 31.39
CA PRO A 300 30.51 -25.38 32.05
C PRO A 300 30.23 -24.63 33.35
N PHE A 301 28.97 -24.25 33.59
CA PHE A 301 28.52 -23.44 34.74
C PHE A 301 27.67 -24.24 35.73
N GLU A 302 27.33 -25.49 35.42
CA GLU A 302 26.83 -26.40 36.45
C GLU A 302 28.01 -26.71 37.37
N HIS A 303 27.99 -26.15 38.57
CA HIS A 303 28.98 -26.42 39.59
C HIS A 303 29.16 -27.94 39.73
N GLN A 304 30.40 -28.42 39.63
CA GLN A 304 30.80 -29.79 39.95
C GLN A 304 30.70 -30.06 41.47
N GLY A 305 29.61 -29.64 42.11
CA GLY A 305 29.31 -29.93 43.50
C GLY A 305 28.78 -31.35 43.63
N ASN A 306 29.04 -31.99 44.78
CA ASN A 306 28.68 -33.37 45.11
C ASN A 306 27.15 -33.61 45.26
N GLY A 307 26.30 -32.96 44.45
CA GLY A 307 24.85 -33.10 44.52
C GLY A 307 24.19 -32.45 45.75
N GLN A 308 24.88 -31.55 46.45
CA GLN A 308 24.27 -30.73 47.50
C GLN A 308 23.70 -29.44 46.90
N GLU A 309 22.49 -29.06 47.30
CA GLU A 309 21.84 -27.82 46.88
C GLU A 309 22.74 -26.62 47.19
N SER A 310 23.19 -25.93 46.14
CA SER A 310 23.89 -24.66 46.29
C SER A 310 22.87 -23.58 46.63
N PHE A 311 22.90 -23.08 47.87
CA PHE A 311 22.13 -21.90 48.26
C PHE A 311 22.71 -20.67 47.57
N ILE A 312 22.02 -20.20 46.53
CA ILE A 312 22.32 -18.92 45.89
C ILE A 312 21.59 -17.84 46.70
N TYR A 313 22.36 -16.93 47.31
CA TYR A 313 21.81 -15.82 48.08
C TYR A 313 21.04 -14.86 47.16
N ASN A 314 19.71 -14.81 47.30
CA ASN A 314 18.81 -14.05 46.42
C ASN A 314 18.44 -12.66 46.96
N GLY A 315 19.21 -12.10 47.91
CA GLY A 315 19.03 -10.73 48.43
C GLY A 315 17.69 -10.42 49.15
N ARG A 316 16.72 -11.33 49.13
CA ARG A 316 15.44 -11.20 49.84
C ARG A 316 15.53 -11.94 51.18
N LEU A 317 15.30 -11.20 52.25
CA LEU A 317 15.14 -11.75 53.61
C LEU A 317 13.81 -12.51 53.68
N ASP A 318 13.82 -13.77 53.26
CA ASP A 318 12.71 -14.68 53.54
C ASP A 318 12.70 -14.96 55.05
N ALA A 319 11.71 -14.39 55.73
CA ALA A 319 11.53 -14.42 57.19
C ALA A 319 11.08 -15.80 57.73
N MET A 320 11.65 -16.89 57.23
CA MET A 320 11.50 -18.23 57.80
C MET A 320 12.81 -19.03 57.63
N ALA A 321 13.85 -18.65 58.36
CA ALA A 321 15.05 -19.46 58.52
C ALA A 321 15.09 -20.07 59.93
N THR A 322 15.06 -21.39 60.00
CA THR A 322 15.32 -22.20 61.19
C THR A 322 16.73 -21.93 61.75
N PRO A 323 16.98 -22.16 63.05
CA PRO A 323 18.14 -21.60 63.78
C PRO A 323 19.52 -22.18 63.41
N GLN A 324 19.63 -23.02 62.38
CA GLN A 324 20.86 -23.74 62.06
C GLN A 324 21.69 -23.12 60.93
N GLY A 325 21.16 -22.12 60.20
CA GLY A 325 21.86 -21.48 59.07
C GLY A 325 22.72 -20.25 59.42
N LEU A 326 22.55 -19.66 60.61
CA LEU A 326 23.22 -18.39 60.96
C LEU A 326 24.68 -18.55 61.42
N ASP A 327 25.07 -19.74 61.90
CA ASP A 327 26.42 -19.97 62.45
C ASP A 327 27.47 -20.29 61.39
N MET A 328 27.06 -20.70 60.18
CA MET A 328 27.99 -20.94 59.06
C MET A 328 28.40 -19.63 58.36
N ALA A 329 27.47 -18.68 58.21
CA ALA A 329 27.72 -17.42 57.50
C ALA A 329 28.68 -16.47 58.24
N LYS A 330 28.72 -16.52 59.58
CA LYS A 330 29.65 -15.71 60.38
C LYS A 330 31.11 -16.18 60.27
N ASN A 331 31.32 -17.47 60.03
CA ASN A 331 32.66 -18.06 59.96
C ASN A 331 33.33 -17.87 58.59
N GLU A 332 32.58 -17.73 57.50
CA GLU A 332 33.16 -17.42 56.17
C GLU A 332 33.52 -15.94 56.02
N LEU A 333 32.76 -15.02 56.62
CA LEU A 333 33.07 -13.58 56.56
C LEU A 333 34.38 -13.21 57.28
N GLN A 334 34.78 -13.98 58.31
CA GLN A 334 36.04 -13.79 59.02
C GLN A 334 37.27 -14.35 58.29
N LYS A 335 37.09 -15.20 57.27
CA LYS A 335 38.21 -15.85 56.56
C LYS A 335 38.67 -15.09 55.31
N LEU A 336 37.93 -14.07 54.88
CA LEU A 336 38.19 -13.26 53.69
C LEU A 336 38.97 -11.96 53.95
N THR A 337 39.41 -11.70 55.19
CA THR A 337 40.17 -10.48 55.55
C THR A 337 41.69 -10.59 55.40
N LEU A 338 42.21 -11.71 54.87
CA LEU A 338 43.65 -11.95 54.72
C LEU A 338 43.96 -12.50 53.33
N GLU A 339 43.71 -11.71 52.28
CA GLU A 339 44.45 -11.86 51.02
C GLU A 339 44.33 -10.58 50.19
N GLU A 340 45.45 -9.88 50.04
CA GLU A 340 45.60 -8.67 49.24
C GLU A 340 45.26 -8.95 47.77
N LYS A 341 44.08 -8.52 47.33
CA LYS A 341 43.79 -8.32 45.91
C LYS A 341 43.32 -6.90 45.69
N LYS A 342 44.09 -6.21 44.85
CA LYS A 342 43.78 -4.89 44.27
C LYS A 342 42.40 -4.91 43.63
N SER A 343 41.36 -4.58 44.39
CA SER A 343 40.02 -4.30 43.88
C SER A 343 39.90 -2.79 43.72
N GLY A 344 39.70 -2.32 42.49
CA GLY A 344 39.32 -0.92 42.26
C GLY A 344 38.03 -0.60 43.01
N GLN A 345 38.05 0.47 43.78
CA GLN A 345 36.87 0.97 44.48
C GLN A 345 36.14 1.92 43.53
N VAL A 346 34.91 1.59 43.15
CA VAL A 346 34.02 2.51 42.44
C VAL A 346 33.19 3.22 43.50
N GLU A 347 33.51 4.48 43.77
CA GLU A 347 32.67 5.35 44.59
C GLU A 347 31.63 6.01 43.70
N TYR A 348 30.36 5.72 43.97
CA TYR A 348 29.23 6.41 43.36
C TYR A 348 28.98 7.70 44.14
N LEU A 349 29.39 8.83 43.57
CA LEU A 349 28.98 10.16 44.03
C LEU A 349 27.67 10.50 43.31
N ARG A 350 26.61 10.74 44.09
CA ARG A 350 25.33 11.23 43.54
C ARG A 350 25.46 12.73 43.26
N ASP A 351 25.16 13.15 42.05
CA ASP A 351 25.25 14.56 41.64
C ASP A 351 24.04 15.40 42.12
N SER A 352 23.02 14.79 42.72
CA SER A 352 21.84 15.48 43.23
C SER A 352 21.07 14.63 44.26
N ASP A 353 20.71 15.25 45.39
CA ASP A 353 19.93 14.63 46.49
C ASP A 353 18.40 14.67 46.26
N ASP A 354 17.93 15.13 45.09
CA ASP A 354 16.55 15.61 44.92
C ASP A 354 15.62 14.74 44.04
N GLU A 355 16.05 13.59 43.53
CA GLU A 355 15.18 12.72 42.72
C GLU A 355 14.68 11.50 43.52
N ARG A 356 13.34 11.41 43.62
CA ARG A 356 12.65 10.26 44.20
C ARG A 356 12.81 9.06 43.25
N PRO A 357 12.80 7.81 43.76
CA PRO A 357 12.94 6.65 42.89
C PRO A 357 11.69 6.50 42.02
N ASP A 358 11.80 6.86 40.75
CA ASP A 358 10.85 6.48 39.71
C ASP A 358 11.11 5.00 39.40
N SER A 359 10.10 4.16 39.66
CA SER A 359 10.24 2.69 39.71
C SER A 359 9.88 2.01 38.39
N ASP A 360 10.06 2.71 37.28
CA ASP A 360 9.61 2.32 35.94
C ASP A 360 10.68 2.42 34.84
N GLU A 361 11.95 2.67 35.18
CA GLU A 361 13.05 2.44 34.25
C GLU A 361 13.38 0.93 34.18
N ASP A 362 13.02 0.32 33.05
CA ASP A 362 13.36 -1.07 32.73
C ASP A 362 14.89 -1.21 32.57
N PRO A 363 15.55 -2.16 33.25
CA PRO A 363 17.02 -2.28 33.30
C PRO A 363 17.67 -2.82 32.01
N ASP A 364 16.95 -2.79 30.89
CA ASP A 364 17.35 -3.37 29.60
C ASP A 364 17.78 -2.31 28.57
N ASP A 365 17.66 -1.02 28.88
CA ASP A 365 17.90 0.09 27.92
C ASP A 365 19.37 0.57 27.82
N ASP A 366 20.30 0.01 28.61
CA ASP A 366 21.69 0.49 28.69
C ASP A 366 22.74 -0.50 28.15
N LEU A 367 22.35 -1.60 27.48
CA LEU A 367 23.30 -2.57 26.93
C LEU A 367 23.74 -2.22 25.49
N ASP A 368 24.55 -1.18 25.37
CA ASP A 368 25.46 -1.01 24.24
C ASP A 368 26.76 -1.82 24.52
N ILE A 369 26.89 -2.98 23.88
CA ILE A 369 28.13 -3.80 23.85
C ILE A 369 28.99 -3.41 22.65
#